data_AF-A0A940UCL6-F1
#
_entry.id   AF-A0A940UCL6-F1
#
_cell.length_a   1.000
_cell.length_b   1.000
_cell.length_c   1.000
_cell.angle_alpha   90.00
_cell.angle_beta   90.00
_cell.angle_gamma   90.00
#
_symmetry.space_group_name_H-M   'P 1'
#
loop_
_entity.id
_entity.type
_entity.pdbx_description
1 polymer ?
#
loop_
_entity_poly.entity_id
_entity_poly.type
_entity_poly.pdbx_seq_one_letter_code
_entity_poly.pdbx_strand_id
1 'polypeptide(L)'
;MNEKVYSLYGRPIVKSLVNETTAELGRTMHPLRAQRWFFSDLNPMMRPLSAMASTVKAGRKPVSEDNPFRRLETAWSDMITGSLNMYRDLRDAASEAAFFQIYGSMIALGVSGDVKPGEAAGAKLDPREHPFIKETLARIEKGGFPEALSRIGALLGRFAGAIPLTRLEMGEEVVRQDKVLSKLTEDERRKLVSEAGVMALLEPERTLHALPLLLTEKEGRDRVMSFLNWGLTLEGITKEQRDMADRIIDVIKAGTSPSTPAGAGKKKSPVK
;
A
#
# COMPACT_ATOMS: atom_id res chain seq x y z
N MET A 1 -9.81 -56.19 -24.07
CA MET A 1 -8.63 -57.00 -24.44
C MET A 1 -7.31 -56.34 -24.04
N ASN A 2 -7.16 -55.01 -24.24
CA ASN A 2 -5.90 -54.28 -24.00
C ASN A 2 -5.46 -54.23 -22.52
N GLU A 3 -6.40 -54.19 -21.58
CA GLU A 3 -6.11 -54.08 -20.15
C GLU A 3 -5.42 -55.31 -19.56
N LYS A 4 -5.86 -56.52 -19.96
CA LYS A 4 -5.26 -57.78 -19.47
C LYS A 4 -3.82 -57.93 -19.94
N VAL A 5 -3.55 -57.63 -21.22
CA VAL A 5 -2.19 -57.67 -21.79
C VAL A 5 -1.29 -56.66 -21.10
N TYR A 6 -1.77 -55.43 -20.87
CA TYR A 6 -1.03 -54.42 -20.13
C TYR A 6 -0.75 -54.84 -18.68
N SER A 7 -1.71 -55.46 -18.01
CA SER A 7 -1.56 -55.90 -16.61
C SER A 7 -0.54 -57.02 -16.42
N LEU A 8 -0.42 -57.93 -17.39
CA LEU A 8 0.46 -59.10 -17.33
C LEU A 8 1.89 -58.78 -17.77
N TYR A 9 2.04 -58.00 -18.85
CA TYR A 9 3.35 -57.76 -19.46
C TYR A 9 3.87 -56.34 -19.22
N GLY A 10 3.01 -55.32 -19.26
CA GLY A 10 3.42 -53.91 -19.15
C GLY A 10 3.59 -53.44 -17.69
N ARG A 11 2.60 -53.69 -16.84
CA ARG A 11 2.55 -53.23 -15.44
C ARG A 11 3.78 -53.63 -14.61
N PRO A 12 4.30 -54.87 -14.65
CA PRO A 12 5.47 -55.22 -13.84
C PRO A 12 6.74 -54.52 -14.32
N ILE A 13 6.92 -54.30 -15.62
CA ILE A 13 8.06 -53.57 -16.19
C ILE A 13 7.99 -52.09 -15.80
N VAL A 14 6.81 -51.47 -15.90
CA VAL A 14 6.63 -50.08 -15.49
C VAL A 14 6.85 -49.92 -13.99
N LYS A 15 6.36 -50.86 -13.18
CA LYS A 15 6.51 -50.82 -11.71
C LYS A 15 7.96 -51.04 -11.26
N SER A 16 8.78 -51.77 -12.03
CA SER A 16 10.20 -51.94 -11.71
C SER A 16 11.05 -50.73 -12.15
N LEU A 17 10.65 -50.04 -13.21
CA LEU A 17 11.33 -48.81 -13.69
C LEU A 17 10.96 -47.57 -12.89
N VAL A 18 9.73 -47.49 -12.36
CA VAL A 18 9.23 -46.36 -11.56
C VAL A 18 9.24 -46.75 -10.08
N ASN A 19 10.42 -46.71 -9.48
CA ASN A 19 10.57 -46.77 -8.03
C ASN A 19 10.60 -45.34 -7.45
N GLU A 20 10.57 -45.21 -6.13
CA GLU A 20 10.55 -43.89 -5.47
C GLU A 20 11.79 -43.05 -5.84
N THR A 21 12.95 -43.70 -5.98
CA THR A 21 14.20 -43.04 -6.34
C THR A 21 14.22 -42.54 -7.80
N THR A 22 13.69 -43.29 -8.76
CA THR A 22 13.58 -42.84 -10.16
C THR A 22 12.49 -41.79 -10.33
N ALA A 23 11.40 -41.86 -9.55
CA ALA A 23 10.38 -40.83 -9.52
C ALA A 23 10.91 -39.51 -8.95
N GLU A 24 11.72 -39.57 -7.90
CA GLU A 24 12.39 -38.40 -7.32
C GLU A 24 13.47 -37.84 -8.26
N LEU A 25 14.25 -38.71 -8.91
CA LEU A 25 15.23 -38.31 -9.92
C LEU A 25 14.55 -37.66 -11.13
N GLY A 26 13.43 -38.21 -11.60
CA GLY A 26 12.63 -37.62 -12.69
C GLY A 26 12.04 -36.25 -12.33
N ARG A 27 11.60 -36.08 -11.07
CA ARG A 27 11.12 -34.79 -10.56
C ARG A 27 12.24 -33.76 -10.43
N THR A 28 13.42 -34.16 -10.00
CA THR A 28 14.57 -33.25 -9.82
C THR A 28 15.21 -32.88 -11.16
N MET A 29 15.32 -33.83 -12.09
CA MET A 29 15.85 -33.65 -13.45
C MET A 29 14.83 -33.16 -14.47
N HIS A 30 13.63 -32.77 -14.04
CA HIS A 30 12.62 -32.18 -14.92
C HIS A 30 13.21 -30.98 -15.69
N PRO A 31 13.06 -30.88 -17.02
CA PRO A 31 13.79 -29.90 -17.85
C PRO A 31 13.64 -28.45 -17.37
N LEU A 32 12.44 -28.04 -16.93
CA LEU A 32 12.21 -26.70 -16.37
C LEU A 32 12.94 -26.45 -15.04
N ARG A 33 13.18 -27.50 -14.25
CA ARG A 33 13.92 -27.41 -12.97
C ARG A 33 15.43 -27.51 -13.22
N ALA A 34 15.86 -28.35 -14.16
CA ALA A 34 17.24 -28.45 -14.59
C ALA A 34 17.78 -27.13 -15.15
N GLN A 35 16.99 -26.40 -15.95
CA GLN A 35 17.33 -25.05 -16.43
C GLN A 35 17.59 -24.07 -15.26
N ARG A 36 16.76 -24.14 -14.22
CA ARG A 36 16.90 -23.29 -13.02
C ARG A 36 18.08 -23.74 -12.15
N TRP A 37 18.31 -25.05 -12.04
CA TRP A 37 19.43 -25.62 -11.29
C TRP A 37 20.78 -25.22 -11.91
N PHE A 38 20.86 -25.14 -13.24
CA PHE A 38 22.07 -24.77 -13.95
C PHE A 38 22.65 -23.44 -13.47
N PHE A 39 21.80 -22.44 -13.20
CA PHE A 39 22.16 -21.12 -12.68
C PHE A 39 21.75 -20.93 -11.21
N SER A 40 21.94 -21.96 -10.38
CA SER A 40 21.63 -21.93 -8.94
C SER A 40 22.88 -22.14 -8.09
N ASP A 41 22.86 -21.68 -6.83
CA ASP A 41 23.88 -21.96 -5.82
C ASP A 41 24.06 -23.46 -5.52
N LEU A 42 23.06 -24.26 -5.92
CA LEU A 42 23.13 -25.72 -5.86
C LEU A 42 24.10 -26.34 -6.88
N ASN A 43 24.47 -25.62 -7.94
CA ASN A 43 25.46 -26.07 -8.91
C ASN A 43 26.87 -25.77 -8.38
N PRO A 44 27.73 -26.78 -8.11
CA PRO A 44 29.09 -26.56 -7.63
C PRO A 44 29.94 -25.68 -8.55
N MET A 45 29.67 -25.69 -9.86
CA MET A 45 30.37 -24.84 -10.83
C MET A 45 30.02 -23.35 -10.67
N MET A 46 28.89 -23.02 -10.04
CA MET A 46 28.46 -21.65 -9.78
C MET A 46 28.99 -21.09 -8.45
N ARG A 47 29.51 -21.95 -7.54
CA ARG A 47 30.06 -21.51 -6.25
C ARG A 47 31.16 -20.44 -6.37
N PRO A 48 32.13 -20.54 -7.30
CA PRO A 48 33.15 -19.50 -7.48
C PRO A 48 32.57 -18.14 -7.88
N LEU A 49 31.41 -18.12 -8.57
CA LEU A 49 30.78 -16.89 -9.02
C LEU A 49 30.39 -16.00 -7.83
N SER A 50 29.93 -16.58 -6.72
CA SER A 50 29.58 -15.84 -5.50
C SER A 50 30.79 -15.10 -4.90
N ALA A 51 31.96 -15.76 -4.88
CA ALA A 51 33.21 -15.17 -4.40
C ALA A 51 33.77 -14.14 -5.39
N MET A 52 33.61 -14.36 -6.69
CA MET A 52 34.01 -13.40 -7.72
C MET A 52 33.08 -12.18 -7.80
N ALA A 53 31.81 -12.32 -7.42
CA ALA A 53 30.86 -11.21 -7.45
C ALA A 53 31.28 -10.07 -6.51
N SER A 54 31.83 -10.39 -5.34
CA SER A 54 32.33 -9.37 -4.38
C SER A 54 33.57 -8.66 -4.90
N THR A 55 34.49 -9.38 -5.55
CA THR A 55 35.71 -8.80 -6.14
C THR A 55 35.40 -7.93 -7.36
N VAL A 56 34.47 -8.37 -8.22
CA VAL A 56 33.98 -7.57 -9.36
C VAL A 56 33.24 -6.32 -8.87
N LYS A 57 32.44 -6.43 -7.80
CA LYS A 57 31.75 -5.27 -7.20
C LYS A 57 32.75 -4.25 -6.65
N ALA A 58 33.82 -4.70 -6.00
CA ALA A 58 34.89 -3.84 -5.50
C ALA A 58 35.73 -3.22 -6.63
N GLY A 59 35.94 -3.95 -7.73
CA GLY A 59 36.65 -3.48 -8.92
C GLY A 59 35.81 -2.69 -9.93
N ARG A 60 34.51 -2.50 -9.66
CA ARG A 60 33.60 -1.82 -10.58
C ARG A 60 33.96 -0.34 -10.67
N LYS A 61 34.48 0.08 -11.82
CA LYS A 61 34.70 1.50 -12.13
C LYS A 61 33.43 2.06 -12.79
N PRO A 62 32.75 3.05 -12.18
CA PRO A 62 31.61 3.68 -12.83
C PRO A 62 32.08 4.36 -14.11
N VAL A 63 31.32 4.13 -15.18
CA VAL A 63 31.54 4.81 -16.47
C VAL A 63 31.14 6.28 -16.32
N SER A 64 31.96 7.20 -16.84
CA SER A 64 31.70 8.64 -16.82
C SER A 64 30.28 8.97 -17.30
N GLU A 65 29.66 9.97 -16.69
CA GLU A 65 28.31 10.44 -17.06
C GLU A 65 28.26 11.03 -18.49
N ASP A 66 29.40 11.47 -19.01
CA ASP A 66 29.52 11.99 -20.37
C ASP A 66 29.76 10.90 -21.44
N ASN A 67 29.70 9.62 -21.07
CA ASN A 67 29.89 8.56 -22.06
C ASN A 67 28.70 8.49 -23.05
N PRO A 68 28.93 8.65 -24.37
CA PRO A 68 27.87 8.59 -25.38
C PRO A 68 27.12 7.25 -25.39
N PHE A 69 27.78 6.13 -25.06
CA PHE A 69 27.13 4.81 -24.99
C PHE A 69 26.12 4.71 -23.85
N ARG A 70 26.38 5.39 -22.72
CA ARG A 70 25.45 5.42 -21.58
C ARG A 70 24.19 6.23 -21.91
N ARG A 71 24.35 7.34 -22.64
CA ARG A 71 23.22 8.12 -23.15
C ARG A 71 22.38 7.33 -24.15
N LEU A 72 23.03 6.58 -25.05
CA LEU A 72 22.33 5.66 -25.95
C LEU A 72 21.59 4.55 -25.19
N GLU A 73 22.21 3.94 -24.19
CA GLU A 73 21.57 2.93 -23.34
C GLU A 73 20.30 3.47 -22.66
N THR A 74 20.36 4.68 -22.10
CA THR A 74 19.20 5.32 -21.47
C THR A 74 18.11 5.61 -22.50
N ALA A 75 18.46 6.19 -23.66
CA ALA A 75 17.50 6.49 -24.72
C ALA A 75 16.79 5.22 -25.25
N TRP A 76 17.52 4.12 -25.41
CA TRP A 76 16.95 2.84 -25.80
C TRP A 76 16.05 2.26 -24.71
N SER A 77 16.47 2.36 -23.45
CA SER A 77 15.68 1.92 -22.30
C SER A 77 14.37 2.69 -22.19
N ASP A 78 14.40 4.01 -22.39
CA ASP A 78 13.22 4.88 -22.41
C ASP A 78 12.31 4.56 -23.60
N MET A 79 12.89 4.31 -24.78
CA MET A 79 12.13 3.91 -25.96
C MET A 79 11.39 2.58 -25.76
N ILE A 80 12.08 1.56 -25.22
CA ILE A 80 11.46 0.25 -24.92
C ILE A 80 10.37 0.41 -23.88
N THR A 81 10.64 1.14 -22.79
CA THR A 81 9.67 1.40 -21.73
C THR A 81 8.44 2.14 -22.26
N GLY A 82 8.65 3.18 -23.07
CA GLY A 82 7.59 3.91 -23.75
C GLY A 82 6.75 3.02 -24.66
N SER A 83 7.37 2.15 -25.45
CA SER A 83 6.67 1.24 -26.35
C SER A 83 5.80 0.22 -25.61
N LEU A 84 6.30 -0.33 -24.50
CA LEU A 84 5.56 -1.29 -23.67
C LEU A 84 4.40 -0.61 -22.93
N ASN A 85 4.62 0.61 -22.44
CA ASN A 85 3.55 1.42 -21.83
C ASN A 85 2.46 1.73 -22.86
N MET A 86 2.82 2.21 -24.04
CA MET A 86 1.87 2.51 -25.10
C MET A 86 1.07 1.26 -25.51
N TYR A 87 1.72 0.10 -25.64
CA TYR A 87 1.02 -1.15 -25.93
C TYR A 87 0.02 -1.53 -24.83
N ARG A 88 0.43 -1.44 -23.57
CA ARG A 88 -0.44 -1.70 -22.41
C ARG A 88 -1.65 -0.77 -22.42
N ASP A 89 -1.41 0.54 -22.55
CA ASP A 89 -2.46 1.55 -22.50
C ASP A 89 -3.45 1.37 -23.67
N LEU A 90 -2.95 1.08 -24.88
CA LEU A 90 -3.79 0.81 -26.04
C LEU A 90 -4.62 -0.48 -25.87
N ARG A 91 -4.00 -1.54 -25.35
CA ARG A 91 -4.69 -2.81 -25.07
C ARG A 91 -5.80 -2.63 -24.04
N ASP A 92 -5.52 -1.89 -22.97
CA ASP A 92 -6.47 -1.66 -21.88
C ASP A 92 -7.63 -0.78 -22.38
N ALA A 93 -7.34 0.30 -23.12
CA ALA A 93 -8.37 1.15 -23.73
C ALA A 93 -9.23 0.40 -24.75
N ALA A 94 -8.63 -0.46 -25.57
CA ALA A 94 -9.37 -1.30 -26.52
C ALA A 94 -10.28 -2.30 -25.82
N SER A 95 -9.80 -2.90 -24.71
CA SER A 95 -10.57 -3.84 -23.90
C SER A 95 -11.75 -3.14 -23.21
N GLU A 96 -11.52 -1.95 -22.68
CA GLU A 96 -12.55 -1.09 -22.08
C GLU A 96 -13.60 -0.68 -23.13
N ALA A 97 -13.16 -0.19 -24.30
CA ALA A 97 -14.06 0.19 -25.37
C ALA A 97 -14.90 -0.99 -25.86
N ALA A 98 -14.28 -2.16 -26.06
CA ALA A 98 -15.01 -3.38 -26.44
C ALA A 98 -16.04 -3.78 -25.38
N PHE A 99 -15.68 -3.71 -24.09
CA PHE A 99 -16.60 -3.97 -23.00
C PHE A 99 -17.82 -3.05 -23.04
N PHE A 100 -17.61 -1.73 -23.16
CA PHE A 100 -18.71 -0.78 -23.24
C PHE A 100 -19.53 -0.90 -24.53
N GLN A 101 -18.92 -1.29 -25.65
CA GLN A 101 -19.68 -1.56 -26.88
C GLN A 101 -20.60 -2.78 -26.75
N ILE A 102 -20.11 -3.86 -26.12
CA ILE A 102 -20.89 -5.11 -25.96
C ILE A 102 -21.95 -4.97 -24.86
N TYR A 103 -21.57 -4.41 -23.71
CA TYR A 103 -22.41 -4.42 -22.51
C TYR A 103 -23.03 -3.05 -22.18
N GLY A 104 -22.49 -1.94 -22.71
CA GLY A 104 -22.98 -0.60 -22.39
C GLY A 104 -24.42 -0.36 -22.82
N SER A 105 -24.84 -0.90 -23.98
CA SER A 105 -26.23 -0.83 -24.43
C SER A 105 -27.18 -1.68 -23.56
N MET A 106 -26.73 -2.83 -23.06
CA MET A 106 -27.53 -3.70 -22.19
C MET A 106 -27.74 -3.11 -20.80
N ILE A 107 -26.75 -2.40 -20.27
CA ILE A 107 -26.85 -1.62 -19.02
C ILE A 107 -27.79 -0.42 -19.23
N ALA A 108 -27.63 0.32 -20.34
CA ALA A 108 -28.49 1.48 -20.66
C ALA A 108 -29.96 1.09 -20.88
N LEU A 109 -30.22 -0.12 -21.39
CA LEU A 109 -31.57 -0.65 -21.61
C LEU A 109 -32.14 -1.39 -20.38
N GLY A 110 -31.41 -1.44 -19.25
CA GLY A 110 -31.90 -2.05 -18.00
C GLY A 110 -32.06 -3.57 -18.03
N VAL A 111 -31.50 -4.25 -19.05
CA VAL A 111 -31.64 -5.70 -19.25
C VAL A 111 -30.83 -6.51 -18.24
N SER A 112 -29.81 -5.89 -17.62
CA SER A 112 -28.92 -6.52 -16.64
C SER A 112 -29.45 -6.57 -15.20
N GLY A 113 -30.69 -6.17 -14.92
CA GLY A 113 -31.18 -5.93 -13.56
C GLY A 113 -30.59 -4.65 -12.94
N ASP A 114 -30.79 -4.42 -11.64
CA ASP A 114 -30.30 -3.25 -10.84
C ASP A 114 -28.76 -3.13 -10.74
N VAL A 115 -28.05 -3.40 -11.83
CA VAL A 115 -26.66 -3.03 -12.01
C VAL A 115 -26.65 -1.53 -12.27
N LYS A 116 -26.51 -0.76 -11.19
CA LYS A 116 -26.18 0.66 -11.29
C LYS A 116 -24.95 0.77 -12.20
N PRO A 117 -25.00 1.56 -13.29
CA PRO A 117 -23.81 1.81 -14.08
C PRO A 117 -22.74 2.33 -13.11
N GLY A 118 -21.56 1.71 -13.12
CA GLY A 118 -20.40 2.29 -12.44
C GLY A 118 -20.26 3.71 -12.97
N GLU A 119 -20.23 4.69 -12.06
CA GLU A 119 -20.23 6.11 -12.40
C GLU A 119 -19.23 6.38 -13.52
N ALA A 120 -19.71 7.01 -14.60
CA ALA A 120 -18.87 7.39 -15.71
C ALA A 120 -17.68 8.18 -15.17
N ALA A 121 -16.47 7.67 -15.37
CA ALA A 121 -15.22 8.37 -15.09
C ALA A 121 -15.11 9.59 -16.01
N GLY A 122 -15.81 10.67 -15.64
CA GLY A 122 -15.98 11.85 -16.48
C GLY A 122 -16.86 12.93 -15.86
N ALA A 123 -17.77 12.59 -14.94
CA ALA A 123 -18.38 13.60 -14.10
C ALA A 123 -17.36 14.04 -13.06
N LYS A 124 -16.80 15.25 -13.24
CA LYS A 124 -16.21 16.02 -12.13
C LYS A 124 -17.33 16.38 -11.14
N LEU A 125 -17.95 15.38 -10.52
CA LEU A 125 -18.60 15.60 -9.24
C LEU A 125 -17.46 16.01 -8.32
N ASP A 126 -17.48 17.25 -7.84
CA ASP A 126 -16.58 17.66 -6.78
C ASP A 126 -16.71 16.58 -5.69
N PRO A 127 -15.64 15.83 -5.33
CA PRO A 127 -15.74 14.76 -4.34
C PRO A 127 -16.42 15.25 -3.05
N ARG A 128 -16.36 16.55 -2.78
CA ARG A 128 -17.03 17.23 -1.66
C ARG A 128 -18.56 17.18 -1.70
N GLU A 129 -19.19 16.95 -2.85
CA GLU A 129 -20.64 16.89 -2.98
C GLU A 129 -21.23 15.55 -2.55
N HIS A 130 -20.41 14.50 -2.45
CA HIS A 130 -20.85 13.18 -2.04
C HIS A 130 -21.34 13.21 -0.56
N PRO A 131 -22.56 12.74 -0.26
CA PRO A 131 -23.15 12.81 1.09
C PRO A 131 -22.26 12.23 2.19
N PHE A 132 -21.60 11.10 1.90
CA PHE A 132 -20.62 10.49 2.81
C PHE A 132 -19.47 11.44 3.15
N ILE A 133 -18.89 12.12 2.14
CA ILE A 133 -17.75 13.03 2.35
C ILE A 133 -18.16 14.23 3.21
N LYS A 134 -19.35 14.80 2.97
CA LYS A 134 -19.89 15.88 3.82
C LYS A 134 -20.06 15.44 5.27
N GLU A 135 -20.58 14.24 5.50
CA GLU A 135 -20.74 13.71 6.85
C GLU A 135 -19.37 13.47 7.52
N THR A 136 -18.43 12.87 6.80
CA THR A 136 -17.06 12.65 7.28
C THR A 136 -16.38 13.97 7.64
N LEU A 137 -16.45 14.99 6.77
CA LEU A 137 -15.87 16.31 7.03
C LEU A 137 -16.54 17.06 8.19
N ALA A 138 -17.83 16.80 8.45
CA ALA A 138 -18.53 17.34 9.63
C ALA A 138 -18.07 16.70 10.95
N ARG A 139 -17.44 15.51 10.89
CA ARG A 139 -16.96 14.75 12.06
C ARG A 139 -15.46 14.93 12.32
N ILE A 140 -14.78 15.83 11.61
CA ILE A 140 -13.35 16.11 11.78
C ILE A 140 -12.98 16.45 13.24
N GLU A 141 -13.85 17.09 14.01
CA GLU A 141 -13.54 17.49 15.39
C GLU A 141 -14.05 16.48 16.44
N LYS A 142 -14.68 15.38 16.00
CA LYS A 142 -15.27 14.36 16.86
C LYS A 142 -14.46 13.08 16.85
N GLY A 143 -14.32 12.44 18.01
CA GLY A 143 -13.61 11.18 18.17
C GLY A 143 -12.79 11.16 19.46
N GLY A 144 -12.03 10.09 19.66
CA GLY A 144 -11.07 9.95 20.74
C GLY A 144 -9.71 9.49 20.22
N PHE A 145 -9.02 8.69 21.04
CA PHE A 145 -7.69 8.21 20.74
C PHE A 145 -7.57 7.44 19.40
N PRO A 146 -8.45 6.47 19.05
CA PRO A 146 -8.34 5.74 17.79
C PRO A 146 -8.49 6.65 16.55
N GLU A 147 -9.45 7.57 16.57
CA GLU A 147 -9.69 8.52 15.49
C GLU A 147 -8.50 9.47 15.32
N ALA A 148 -7.92 9.95 16.42
CA ALA A 148 -6.74 10.80 16.40
C ALA A 148 -5.54 10.07 15.78
N LEU A 149 -5.29 8.82 16.17
CA LEU A 149 -4.19 8.02 15.63
C LEU A 149 -4.38 7.73 14.13
N SER A 150 -5.60 7.39 13.69
CA SER A 150 -5.89 7.18 12.27
C SER A 150 -5.69 8.45 11.45
N ARG A 151 -6.07 9.62 11.97
CA ARG A 151 -5.87 10.93 11.31
C ARG A 151 -4.39 11.30 11.21
N ILE A 152 -3.61 11.06 12.26
CA ILE A 152 -2.15 11.24 12.23
C ILE A 152 -1.53 10.30 11.19
N GLY A 153 -1.92 9.03 11.19
CA GLY A 153 -1.47 8.07 10.18
C GLY A 153 -1.80 8.50 8.76
N ALA A 154 -3.01 9.02 8.52
CA ALA A 154 -3.43 9.54 7.23
C ALA A 154 -2.65 10.80 6.82
N LEU A 155 -2.42 11.76 7.72
CA LEU A 155 -1.63 12.97 7.46
C LEU A 155 -0.18 12.64 7.08
N LEU A 156 0.45 11.67 7.77
CA LEU A 156 1.80 11.20 7.44
C LEU A 156 1.82 10.33 6.18
N GLY A 157 0.77 9.54 5.96
CA GLY A 157 0.61 8.66 4.80
C GLY A 157 0.57 9.41 3.47
N ARG A 158 0.16 10.68 3.47
CA ARG A 158 0.19 11.54 2.27
C ARG A 158 1.57 11.72 1.65
N PHE A 159 2.61 11.56 2.44
CA PHE A 159 4.01 11.73 2.02
C PHE A 159 4.78 10.40 2.02
N ALA A 160 4.08 9.28 2.25
CA ALA A 160 4.67 7.96 2.28
C ALA A 160 4.91 7.42 0.86
N GLY A 161 6.06 6.78 0.65
CA GLY A 161 6.28 5.91 -0.50
C GLY A 161 5.65 4.53 -0.31
N ALA A 162 6.07 3.55 -1.12
CA ALA A 162 5.64 2.16 -0.95
C ALA A 162 5.96 1.68 0.48
N ILE A 163 4.94 1.15 1.17
CA ILE A 163 5.07 0.64 2.54
C ILE A 163 5.47 -0.84 2.47
N PRO A 164 6.65 -1.24 2.97
CA PRO A 164 7.06 -2.65 2.99
C PRO A 164 6.13 -3.50 3.86
N LEU A 165 5.96 -4.78 3.51
CA LEU A 165 5.14 -5.73 4.28
C LEU A 165 5.58 -5.81 5.75
N THR A 166 6.88 -5.79 6.01
CA THR A 166 7.44 -5.81 7.37
C THR A 166 6.95 -4.65 8.24
N ARG A 167 6.74 -3.45 7.68
CA ARG A 167 6.18 -2.32 8.44
C ARG A 167 4.71 -2.51 8.75
N LEU A 168 3.96 -3.13 7.85
CA LEU A 168 2.55 -3.46 8.09
C LEU A 168 2.43 -4.47 9.23
N GLU A 169 3.25 -5.54 9.22
CA GLU A 169 3.31 -6.54 10.29
C GLU A 169 3.70 -5.91 11.63
N MET A 170 4.71 -5.04 11.65
CA MET A 170 5.10 -4.29 12.86
C MET A 170 3.96 -3.41 13.37
N GLY A 171 3.24 -2.72 12.47
CA GLY A 171 2.08 -1.92 12.83
C GLY A 171 0.93 -2.74 13.42
N GLU A 172 0.66 -3.93 12.86
CA GLU A 172 -0.35 -4.86 13.40
C GLU A 172 -0.01 -5.35 14.80
N GLU A 173 1.26 -5.66 15.07
CA GLU A 173 1.70 -6.09 16.40
C GLU A 173 1.49 -4.98 17.44
N VAL A 174 1.79 -3.73 17.10
CA VAL A 174 1.56 -2.61 18.03
C VAL A 174 0.06 -2.39 18.27
N VAL A 175 -0.78 -2.52 17.23
CA VAL A 175 -2.25 -2.47 17.37
C VAL A 175 -2.75 -3.57 18.30
N ARG A 176 -2.20 -4.78 18.19
CA ARG A 176 -2.56 -5.93 19.03
C ARG A 176 -2.18 -5.75 20.50
N GLN A 177 -1.08 -5.05 20.78
CA GLN A 177 -0.59 -4.80 22.13
C GLN A 177 -1.32 -3.64 22.85
N ASP A 178 -1.96 -2.73 22.11
CA ASP A 178 -2.69 -1.60 22.72
C ASP A 178 -4.08 -2.03 23.24
N LYS A 179 -4.43 -1.58 24.45
CA LYS A 179 -5.67 -1.96 25.16
C LYS A 179 -6.96 -1.44 24.50
N VAL A 180 -6.87 -0.39 23.70
CA VAL A 180 -8.02 0.25 23.02
C VAL A 180 -8.10 -0.26 21.59
N LEU A 181 -6.98 -0.27 20.87
CA LEU A 181 -6.94 -0.67 19.46
C LEU A 181 -7.18 -2.18 19.27
N SER A 182 -6.73 -3.02 20.21
CA SER A 182 -6.96 -4.48 20.16
C SER A 182 -8.44 -4.89 20.27
N LYS A 183 -9.31 -3.98 20.73
CA LYS A 183 -10.75 -4.23 20.84
C LYS A 183 -11.52 -3.90 19.58
N LEU A 184 -10.91 -3.17 18.64
CA LEU A 184 -11.54 -2.79 17.39
C LEU A 184 -11.58 -3.99 16.44
N THR A 185 -12.71 -4.18 15.79
CA THR A 185 -12.84 -5.11 14.68
C THR A 185 -12.08 -4.61 13.46
N GLU A 186 -11.77 -5.51 12.52
CA GLU A 186 -11.08 -5.14 11.29
C GLU A 186 -11.88 -4.13 10.46
N ASP A 187 -13.21 -4.28 10.40
CA ASP A 187 -14.10 -3.37 9.69
C ASP A 187 -14.14 -1.97 10.31
N GLU A 188 -14.15 -1.88 11.64
CA GLU A 188 -14.04 -0.59 12.35
C GLU A 188 -12.71 0.09 12.07
N ARG A 189 -11.59 -0.67 12.10
CA ARG A 189 -10.27 -0.14 11.78
C ARG A 189 -10.21 0.37 10.34
N ARG A 190 -10.72 -0.40 9.37
CA ARG A 190 -10.78 -0.01 7.96
C ARG A 190 -11.62 1.26 7.77
N LYS A 191 -12.76 1.35 8.46
CA LYS A 191 -13.61 2.55 8.44
C LYS A 191 -12.88 3.78 8.97
N LEU A 192 -12.23 3.67 10.13
CA LEU A 192 -11.45 4.77 10.73
C LEU A 192 -10.34 5.26 9.81
N VAL A 193 -9.57 4.34 9.21
CA VAL A 193 -8.49 4.68 8.26
C VAL A 193 -9.03 5.33 7.01
N SER A 194 -10.15 4.81 6.46
CA SER A 194 -10.81 5.37 5.27
C SER A 194 -11.30 6.80 5.52
N GLU A 195 -12.04 7.01 6.61
CA GLU A 195 -12.56 8.34 7.00
C GLU A 195 -11.42 9.33 7.25
N ALA A 196 -10.38 8.91 7.98
CA ALA A 196 -9.18 9.72 8.22
C ALA A 196 -8.45 10.08 6.91
N GLY A 197 -8.40 9.16 5.94
CA GLY A 197 -7.84 9.40 4.61
C GLY A 197 -8.58 10.50 3.86
N VAL A 198 -9.92 10.47 3.87
CA VAL A 198 -10.76 11.51 3.26
C VAL A 198 -10.52 12.87 3.92
N MET A 199 -10.51 12.93 5.25
CA MET A 199 -10.26 14.16 6.00
C MET A 199 -8.88 14.73 5.70
N ALA A 200 -7.84 13.89 5.76
CA ALA A 200 -6.47 14.30 5.51
C ALA A 200 -6.27 14.75 4.06
N LEU A 201 -6.93 14.14 3.08
CA LEU A 201 -6.81 14.49 1.67
C LEU A 201 -7.50 15.82 1.35
N LEU A 202 -8.74 16.00 1.79
CA LEU A 202 -9.58 17.14 1.43
C LEU A 202 -9.38 18.36 2.33
N GLU A 203 -9.15 18.14 3.63
CA GLU A 203 -9.04 19.20 4.66
C GLU A 203 -7.84 18.95 5.60
N PRO A 204 -6.60 18.93 5.10
CA PRO A 204 -5.42 18.60 5.91
C PRO A 204 -5.20 19.51 7.11
N GLU A 205 -5.29 20.82 6.91
CA GLU A 205 -5.02 21.80 7.96
C GLU A 205 -6.08 21.72 9.06
N ARG A 206 -7.36 21.60 8.67
CA ARG A 206 -8.45 21.41 9.64
C ARG A 206 -8.32 20.10 10.40
N THR A 207 -7.90 19.03 9.73
CA THR A 207 -7.64 17.72 10.37
C THR A 207 -6.50 17.79 11.37
N LEU A 208 -5.42 18.49 11.03
CA LEU A 208 -4.27 18.72 11.91
C LEU A 208 -4.66 19.55 13.14
N HIS A 209 -5.40 20.65 12.97
CA HIS A 209 -5.87 21.48 14.08
C HIS A 209 -6.95 20.83 14.95
N ALA A 210 -7.63 19.78 14.46
CA ALA A 210 -8.60 19.03 15.25
C ALA A 210 -7.93 18.04 16.22
N LEU A 211 -6.67 17.64 16.00
CA LEU A 211 -6.00 16.62 16.83
C LEU A 211 -6.01 16.92 18.34
N PRO A 212 -5.76 18.16 18.81
CA PRO A 212 -5.82 18.46 20.24
C PRO A 212 -7.23 18.32 20.85
N LEU A 213 -8.29 18.52 20.05
CA LEU A 213 -9.68 18.37 20.50
C LEU A 213 -10.07 16.91 20.72
N LEU A 214 -9.41 15.98 20.02
CA LEU A 214 -9.62 14.54 20.16
C LEU A 214 -8.81 13.93 21.31
N LEU A 215 -7.67 14.55 21.62
CA LEU A 215 -6.70 14.10 22.61
C LEU A 215 -6.80 14.91 23.90
N THR A 216 -8.00 15.00 24.46
CA THR A 216 -8.26 15.73 25.71
C THR A 216 -7.53 15.11 26.90
N GLU A 217 -7.55 13.77 26.98
CA GLU A 217 -6.88 13.02 28.03
C GLU A 217 -5.36 12.99 27.87
N LYS A 218 -4.64 13.19 28.98
CA LYS A 218 -3.17 13.13 29.00
C LYS A 218 -2.66 11.76 28.56
N GLU A 219 -3.33 10.69 28.99
CA GLU A 219 -2.96 9.32 28.63
C GLU A 219 -3.02 9.09 27.11
N GLY A 220 -4.08 9.59 26.44
CA GLY A 220 -4.20 9.52 24.99
C GLY A 220 -3.07 10.27 24.27
N ARG A 221 -2.70 11.45 24.76
CA ARG A 221 -1.57 12.24 24.23
C ARG A 221 -0.24 11.52 24.38
N ASP A 222 0.06 11.01 25.57
CA ASP A 222 1.33 10.32 25.85
C ASP A 222 1.48 9.06 24.99
N ARG A 223 0.38 8.33 24.78
CA ARG A 223 0.34 7.18 23.87
C ARG A 223 0.59 7.60 22.42
N VAL A 224 -0.13 8.60 21.91
CA VAL A 224 0.08 9.10 20.53
C VAL A 224 1.52 9.53 20.31
N MET A 225 2.11 10.24 21.27
CA MET A 225 3.52 10.67 21.20
C MET A 225 4.47 9.47 21.17
N SER A 226 4.19 8.42 21.94
CA SER A 226 4.97 7.18 21.92
C SER A 226 4.88 6.47 20.56
N PHE A 227 3.68 6.36 20.00
CA PHE A 227 3.44 5.82 18.66
C PHE A 227 4.14 6.60 17.56
N LEU A 228 4.07 7.94 17.63
CA LEU A 228 4.68 8.82 16.63
C LEU A 228 6.20 8.76 16.69
N ASN A 229 6.79 8.77 17.89
CA ASN A 229 8.23 8.59 18.07
C ASN A 229 8.70 7.24 17.54
N TRP A 230 7.98 6.15 17.85
CA TRP A 230 8.27 4.82 17.30
C TRP A 230 8.13 4.79 15.77
N GLY A 231 7.08 5.39 15.21
CA GLY A 231 6.89 5.45 13.75
C GLY A 231 8.02 6.18 13.02
N LEU A 232 8.58 7.22 13.63
CA LEU A 232 9.71 7.99 13.08
C LEU A 232 11.07 7.28 13.16
N THR A 233 11.20 6.21 13.96
CA THR A 233 12.42 5.38 13.98
C THR A 233 12.43 4.31 12.90
N LEU A 234 11.29 4.04 12.25
CA LEU A 234 11.22 3.09 11.15
C LEU A 234 12.09 3.57 9.98
N GLU A 235 12.80 2.63 9.33
CA GLU A 235 13.57 2.93 8.12
C GLU A 235 12.67 3.49 7.04
N GLY A 236 13.18 4.32 6.12
CA GLY A 236 12.44 4.82 4.94
C GLY A 236 11.25 5.74 5.24
N ILE A 237 11.37 6.55 6.30
CA ILE A 237 10.55 7.74 6.53
C ILE A 237 11.13 8.91 5.73
N THR A 238 10.29 9.59 4.94
CA THR A 238 10.70 10.71 4.08
C THR A 238 10.94 11.99 4.90
N LYS A 239 11.59 13.00 4.30
CA LYS A 239 11.81 14.28 4.97
C LYS A 239 10.46 14.98 5.24
N GLU A 240 9.56 14.94 4.27
CA GLU A 240 8.23 15.53 4.35
C GLU A 240 7.38 14.88 5.44
N GLN A 241 7.55 13.56 5.69
CA GLN A 241 6.93 12.89 6.82
C GLN A 241 7.47 13.37 8.16
N ARG A 242 8.78 13.63 8.28
CA ARG A 242 9.36 14.21 9.51
C ARG A 242 8.86 15.63 9.74
N ASP A 243 8.86 16.47 8.71
CA ASP A 243 8.37 17.84 8.79
C ASP A 243 6.88 17.88 9.20
N MET A 244 6.05 16.98 8.64
CA MET A 244 4.65 16.85 9.04
C MET A 244 4.49 16.32 10.47
N ALA A 245 5.33 15.35 10.89
CA ALA A 245 5.32 14.83 12.25
C ALA A 245 5.69 15.92 13.27
N ASP A 246 6.69 16.74 12.98
CA ASP A 246 7.09 17.88 13.83
C ASP A 246 5.93 18.88 13.98
N ARG A 247 5.24 19.21 12.88
CA ARG A 247 4.02 20.04 12.93
C ARG A 247 2.93 19.43 13.80
N ILE A 248 2.70 18.12 13.69
CA ILE A 248 1.71 17.41 14.53
C ILE A 248 2.09 17.48 16.00
N ILE A 249 3.37 17.24 16.33
CA ILE A 249 3.89 17.34 17.70
C ILE A 249 3.65 18.75 18.26
N ASP A 250 3.98 19.79 17.48
CA ASP A 250 3.83 21.18 17.91
C ASP A 250 2.37 21.55 18.17
N VAL A 251 1.45 21.10 17.33
CA VAL A 251 0.02 21.36 17.48
C VAL A 251 -0.54 20.65 18.71
N ILE A 252 -0.16 19.40 18.96
CA ILE A 252 -0.57 18.64 20.15
C ILE A 252 -0.02 19.30 21.43
N LYS A 253 1.24 19.77 21.40
CA LYS A 253 1.85 20.49 22.53
C LYS A 253 1.20 21.87 22.76
N ALA A 254 0.93 22.63 21.70
CA ALA A 254 0.30 23.94 21.79
C ALA A 254 -1.11 23.86 22.38
N GLY A 255 -1.90 22.84 22.01
CA GLY A 255 -3.22 22.58 22.60
C GLY A 255 -3.19 22.12 24.07
N THR A 256 -2.01 21.82 24.62
CA THR A 256 -1.82 21.45 26.04
C THR A 256 -1.57 22.68 26.95
N SER A 257 -1.27 23.85 26.37
CA SER A 257 -1.17 25.10 27.14
C SER A 257 -2.57 25.54 27.59
N PRO A 258 -2.79 25.94 28.86
CA PRO A 258 -4.11 26.31 29.34
C PRO A 258 -4.61 27.55 28.59
N SER A 259 -5.43 27.35 27.56
CA SER A 259 -6.17 28.43 26.93
C SER A 259 -7.16 28.97 27.96
N THR A 260 -6.84 30.17 28.45
CA THR A 260 -7.78 31.03 29.18
C THR A 260 -9.06 31.12 28.34
N PRO A 261 -10.26 30.86 28.90
CA PRO A 261 -11.48 30.88 28.12
C PRO A 261 -11.72 32.28 27.57
N ALA A 262 -11.75 32.38 26.24
CA ALA A 262 -12.06 33.59 25.52
C ALA A 262 -13.50 34.04 25.84
N GLY A 263 -13.61 35.14 26.58
CA GLY A 263 -14.64 36.16 26.40
C GLY A 263 -16.09 35.74 26.58
N ALA A 264 -16.55 35.70 27.83
CA ALA A 264 -17.95 36.00 28.13
C ALA A 264 -18.28 37.41 27.63
N GLY A 265 -19.08 37.49 26.57
CA GLY A 265 -19.60 38.74 26.03
C GLY A 265 -20.38 39.50 27.10
N LYS A 266 -19.82 40.60 27.60
CA LYS A 266 -20.53 41.60 28.40
C LYS A 266 -21.68 42.16 27.58
N LYS A 267 -22.92 41.79 27.92
CA LYS A 267 -24.13 42.53 27.56
C LYS A 267 -23.98 43.96 28.09
N LYS A 268 -23.84 44.93 27.20
CA LYS A 268 -24.10 46.34 27.51
C LYS A 268 -25.62 46.53 27.56
N SER A 269 -26.16 46.77 28.75
CA SER A 269 -27.47 47.39 28.92
C SER A 269 -27.38 48.87 28.52
N PRO A 270 -28.36 49.43 27.78
CA PRO A 270 -28.47 50.87 27.62
C PRO A 270 -29.22 51.47 28.81
N VAL A 271 -28.66 52.56 29.30
CA VAL A 271 -29.22 53.47 30.30
C VAL A 271 -30.44 54.19 29.72
N LYS A 272 -31.51 54.28 30.52
CA LYS A 272 -32.43 55.42 30.54
C LYS A 272 -32.40 55.98 31.95
#